data_AF-A0A918TMQ5-F1
#
_entry.id   AF-A0A918TMQ5-F1
#
_cell.length_a   1.000
_cell.length_b   1.000
_cell.length_c   1.000
_cell.angle_alpha   90.00
_cell.angle_beta   90.00
_cell.angle_gamma   90.00
#
_symmetry.space_group_name_H-M   'P 1'
#
loop_
_entity.id
_entity.type
_entity.pdbx_description
1 polymer ?
#
loop_
_entity_poly.entity_id
_entity_poly.type
_entity_poly.pdbx_seq_one_letter_code
_entity_poly.pdbx_strand_id
1 'polypeptide(L)'
;MKRTLTFTTFGLLGALSTSQGAFTLLEDFEGYTTGAISGQSSNWSHDTSAGQADGTVGSSAGNQYLIQGGANNNHTKFDNTTILIADGAIGTYFFRAFMTGDSHVGAAMSPLTAATAGNAWGDAKPIVRIGNRVGSGANTQLYAYNDNTYTPLASDTVSGAWYNIWVLVDNTDGNRDYDVHIQSDDDANYATQTQVGPSGLGFRGDVAEGDLQSLFFRTAINSNEVYFDDLYIDSTTHNLVNPVPEPTTALLGSLSLLTLLRRKR
;
A
#
# COMPACT_ATOMS: atom_id res chain seq x y z
N MET A 1 -25.14 24.08 -61.39
CA MET A 1 -25.07 23.19 -60.20
C MET A 1 -24.11 23.81 -59.18
N LYS A 2 -24.62 24.41 -58.11
CA LYS A 2 -23.80 24.98 -57.02
C LYS A 2 -23.53 23.86 -56.00
N ARG A 3 -22.26 23.50 -55.79
CA ARG A 3 -21.83 22.54 -54.76
C ARG A 3 -21.58 23.29 -53.46
N THR A 4 -22.39 23.00 -52.45
CA THR A 4 -22.23 23.50 -51.09
C THR A 4 -21.20 22.62 -50.38
N LEU A 5 -20.06 23.21 -49.98
CA LEU A 5 -19.06 22.54 -49.14
C LEU A 5 -19.52 22.64 -47.67
N THR A 6 -19.87 21.50 -47.07
CA THR A 6 -20.14 21.42 -45.63
C THR A 6 -18.81 21.23 -44.90
N PHE A 7 -18.36 22.24 -44.16
CA PHE A 7 -17.23 22.13 -43.25
C PHE A 7 -17.71 21.47 -41.95
N THR A 8 -17.27 20.24 -41.70
CA THR A 8 -17.46 19.57 -40.41
C THR A 8 -16.38 20.06 -39.46
N THR A 9 -16.75 20.95 -38.53
CA THR A 9 -15.88 21.38 -37.44
C THR A 9 -15.69 20.20 -36.48
N PHE A 10 -14.49 19.61 -36.46
CA PHE A 10 -14.09 18.70 -35.40
C PHE A 10 -13.90 19.52 -34.12
N GLY A 11 -14.88 19.46 -33.22
CA GLY A 11 -14.75 19.98 -31.86
C GLY A 11 -13.69 19.18 -31.12
N LEU A 12 -12.54 19.80 -30.88
CA LEU A 12 -11.52 19.26 -29.98
C LEU A 12 -12.09 19.34 -28.56
N LEU A 13 -12.70 18.25 -28.07
CA LEU A 13 -12.98 18.11 -26.64
C LEU A 13 -11.61 18.02 -25.94
N GLY A 14 -11.13 19.15 -25.44
CA GLY A 14 -10.09 19.17 -24.43
C GLY A 14 -10.67 18.55 -23.17
N ALA A 15 -10.38 17.27 -22.95
CA ALA A 15 -10.63 16.64 -21.66
C ALA A 15 -9.80 17.43 -20.64
N LEU A 16 -10.49 18.19 -19.79
CA LEU A 16 -9.92 18.72 -18.57
C LEU A 16 -9.59 17.50 -17.70
N SER A 17 -8.42 16.91 -17.88
CA SER A 17 -7.86 16.02 -16.88
C SER A 17 -7.64 16.89 -15.65
N THR A 18 -8.51 16.76 -14.65
CA THR A 18 -8.14 17.18 -13.31
C THR A 18 -6.80 16.52 -13.02
N SER A 19 -5.81 17.32 -12.62
CA SER A 19 -4.55 16.83 -12.10
C SER A 19 -4.88 16.07 -10.80
N GLN A 20 -5.35 14.83 -10.93
CA GLN A 20 -5.37 13.89 -9.82
C GLN A 20 -3.92 13.78 -9.36
N GLY A 21 -3.69 13.82 -8.04
CA GLY A 21 -2.36 13.61 -7.49
C GLY A 21 -1.77 12.35 -8.12
N ALA A 22 -0.52 12.42 -8.56
CA ALA A 22 0.14 11.27 -9.13
C ALA A 22 0.78 10.52 -7.96
N PHE A 23 0.37 9.26 -7.78
CA PHE A 23 1.07 8.35 -6.89
C PHE A 23 2.56 8.35 -7.27
N THR A 24 3.42 8.46 -6.25
CA THR A 24 4.86 8.29 -6.36
C THR A 24 5.21 6.88 -5.91
N LEU A 25 5.91 6.13 -6.76
CA LEU A 25 6.46 4.82 -6.40
C LEU A 25 7.54 5.02 -5.32
N LEU A 26 7.36 4.36 -4.18
CA LEU A 26 8.34 4.29 -3.11
C LEU A 26 9.25 3.07 -3.27
N GLU A 27 8.66 1.92 -3.60
CA GLU A 27 9.35 0.64 -3.70
C GLU A 27 8.53 -0.39 -4.49
N ASP A 28 9.16 -1.07 -5.45
CA ASP A 28 8.59 -2.21 -6.21
C ASP A 28 9.39 -3.50 -6.03
N PHE A 29 10.46 -3.46 -5.23
CA PHE A 29 11.36 -4.58 -4.93
C PHE A 29 12.14 -5.20 -6.09
N GLU A 30 11.89 -4.79 -7.34
CA GLU A 30 12.51 -5.36 -8.55
C GLU A 30 14.01 -5.06 -8.68
N GLY A 31 14.52 -4.16 -7.82
CA GLY A 31 15.94 -3.83 -7.73
C GLY A 31 16.77 -4.74 -6.81
N TYR A 32 16.15 -5.69 -6.10
CA TYR A 32 16.82 -6.46 -5.05
C TYR A 32 17.23 -7.88 -5.46
N THR A 33 17.96 -8.54 -4.57
CA THR A 33 18.21 -9.97 -4.64
C THR A 33 17.41 -10.70 -3.57
N THR A 34 17.06 -11.96 -3.81
CA THR A 34 16.35 -12.76 -2.82
C THR A 34 17.19 -12.93 -1.53
N GLY A 35 16.58 -12.73 -0.36
CA GLY A 35 17.28 -12.79 0.93
C GLY A 35 16.91 -11.62 1.85
N ALA A 36 17.66 -11.42 2.94
CA ALA A 36 17.40 -10.33 3.90
C ALA A 36 17.35 -8.95 3.21
N ILE A 37 16.35 -8.13 3.50
CA ILE A 37 16.18 -6.81 2.88
C ILE A 37 17.17 -5.78 3.44
N SER A 38 17.51 -5.89 4.73
CA SER A 38 18.48 -5.01 5.37
C SER A 38 19.85 -5.13 4.71
N GLY A 39 20.47 -3.99 4.44
CA GLY A 39 21.78 -3.92 3.79
C GLY A 39 21.76 -4.02 2.27
N GLN A 40 20.63 -4.33 1.63
CA GLN A 40 20.51 -4.24 0.17
C GLN A 40 20.23 -2.80 -0.32
N SER A 41 19.69 -1.95 0.57
CA SER A 41 19.45 -0.52 0.34
C SER A 41 19.63 0.26 1.63
N SER A 42 19.98 1.55 1.52
CA SER A 42 20.05 2.46 2.66
C SER A 42 18.67 2.85 3.22
N ASN A 43 17.60 2.61 2.46
CA ASN A 43 16.24 2.98 2.87
C ASN A 43 15.60 1.93 3.78
N TRP A 44 16.16 0.72 3.82
CA TRP A 44 15.62 -0.39 4.60
C TRP A 44 16.44 -0.60 5.87
N SER A 45 15.73 -0.60 6.99
CA SER A 45 16.29 -0.90 8.31
C SER A 45 15.39 -1.89 9.04
N HIS A 46 15.89 -2.46 10.12
CA HIS A 46 15.20 -3.47 10.91
C HIS A 46 15.39 -3.17 12.39
N ASP A 47 14.31 -3.26 13.16
CA ASP A 47 14.26 -2.68 14.50
C ASP A 47 14.34 -3.70 15.65
N THR A 48 15.15 -4.76 15.55
CA THR A 48 15.20 -5.73 16.67
C THR A 48 16.59 -6.14 17.13
N SER A 49 16.59 -6.58 18.39
CA SER A 49 17.70 -7.20 19.12
C SER A 49 18.48 -8.20 18.27
N ALA A 50 19.79 -8.26 18.46
CA ALA A 50 20.68 -9.18 17.75
C ALA A 50 20.13 -10.62 17.70
N GLY A 51 20.07 -11.21 16.49
CA GLY A 51 19.67 -12.60 16.25
C GLY A 51 18.23 -12.82 15.81
N GLN A 52 17.45 -11.76 15.63
CA GLN A 52 16.07 -11.82 15.13
C GLN A 52 16.01 -11.74 13.59
N ALA A 53 15.03 -12.44 13.00
CA ALA A 53 14.91 -12.54 11.54
C ALA A 53 14.39 -11.25 10.91
N ASP A 54 15.15 -10.72 9.96
CA ASP A 54 14.78 -9.58 9.13
C ASP A 54 13.65 -9.93 8.14
N GLY A 55 13.00 -8.91 7.57
CA GLY A 55 12.22 -9.08 6.35
C GLY A 55 13.09 -9.62 5.23
N THR A 56 12.50 -10.38 4.31
CA THR A 56 13.25 -10.95 3.19
C THR A 56 12.60 -10.62 1.87
N VAL A 57 13.39 -10.39 0.83
CA VAL A 57 12.91 -10.32 -0.55
C VAL A 57 12.72 -11.75 -1.05
N GLY A 58 11.49 -12.06 -1.45
CA GLY A 58 11.11 -13.23 -2.21
C GLY A 58 11.11 -12.97 -3.71
N SER A 59 10.95 -14.02 -4.50
CA SER A 59 10.70 -13.89 -5.94
C SER A 59 9.82 -15.02 -6.44
N SER A 60 8.84 -14.72 -7.28
CA SER A 60 8.02 -15.72 -7.96
C SER A 60 7.63 -15.21 -9.34
N ALA A 61 7.78 -16.06 -10.36
CA ALA A 61 7.40 -15.76 -11.75
C ALA A 61 7.96 -14.42 -12.31
N GLY A 62 9.11 -13.97 -11.80
CA GLY A 62 9.74 -12.71 -12.23
C GLY A 62 9.24 -11.46 -11.50
N ASN A 63 8.43 -11.59 -10.45
CA ASN A 63 8.06 -10.53 -9.52
C ASN A 63 8.85 -10.70 -8.22
N GLN A 64 9.38 -9.62 -7.67
CA GLN A 64 10.01 -9.59 -6.34
C GLN A 64 9.05 -8.95 -5.33
N TYR A 65 9.17 -9.32 -4.06
CA TYR A 65 8.27 -8.83 -3.03
C TYR A 65 8.88 -8.98 -1.64
N LEU A 66 8.44 -8.17 -0.69
CA LEU A 66 8.83 -8.29 0.71
C LEU A 66 8.01 -9.37 1.41
N ILE A 67 8.68 -10.40 1.90
CA ILE A 67 8.13 -11.42 2.79
C ILE A 67 8.28 -10.94 4.23
N GLN A 68 7.15 -10.86 4.93
CA GLN A 68 7.09 -10.72 6.38
C GLN A 68 6.56 -12.01 6.97
N GLY A 69 7.44 -12.76 7.64
CA GLY A 69 7.14 -14.07 8.18
C GLY A 69 7.84 -14.32 9.52
N GLY A 70 7.50 -15.44 10.15
CA GLY A 70 8.10 -15.87 11.42
C GLY A 70 7.40 -15.30 12.66
N ALA A 71 7.50 -16.05 13.77
CA ALA A 71 6.79 -15.78 15.02
C ALA A 71 7.61 -14.94 16.00
N ASN A 72 7.92 -13.68 15.65
CA ASN A 72 8.87 -12.88 16.43
C ASN A 72 8.52 -11.40 16.63
N ASN A 73 7.41 -10.88 16.07
CA ASN A 73 6.98 -9.48 16.29
C ASN A 73 8.10 -8.48 15.92
N ASN A 74 8.83 -8.76 14.85
CA ASN A 74 9.86 -7.89 14.35
C ASN A 74 9.27 -6.84 13.42
N HIS A 75 9.98 -5.72 13.24
CA HIS A 75 9.57 -4.71 12.29
C HIS A 75 10.69 -4.41 11.30
N THR A 76 10.34 -4.53 10.03
CA THR A 76 11.12 -4.01 8.91
C THR A 76 10.61 -2.62 8.62
N LYS A 77 11.52 -1.67 8.42
CA LYS A 77 11.20 -0.26 8.21
C LYS A 77 11.75 0.23 6.88
N PHE A 78 10.90 0.92 6.13
CA PHE A 78 11.29 1.72 4.98
C PHE A 78 11.28 3.20 5.34
N ASP A 79 12.39 3.87 5.09
CA ASP A 79 12.59 5.30 5.29
C ASP A 79 13.53 5.83 4.21
N ASN A 80 13.00 6.66 3.30
CA ASN A 80 13.77 7.29 2.23
C ASN A 80 14.15 8.75 2.56
N THR A 81 14.07 9.15 3.84
CA THR A 81 14.33 10.49 4.37
C THR A 81 13.39 11.59 3.85
N THR A 82 12.27 11.22 3.24
CA THR A 82 11.24 12.16 2.77
C THR A 82 10.02 12.12 3.67
N ILE A 83 9.34 13.27 3.80
CA ILE A 83 8.01 13.32 4.39
C ILE A 83 7.05 12.64 3.42
N LEU A 84 6.36 11.60 3.88
CA LEU A 84 5.38 10.87 3.08
C LEU A 84 4.03 11.59 3.13
N ILE A 85 3.59 11.99 4.32
CA ILE A 85 2.38 12.80 4.53
C ILE A 85 2.69 13.81 5.62
N ALA A 86 2.65 15.10 5.28
CA ALA A 86 2.96 16.16 6.23
C ALA A 86 1.92 16.25 7.37
N ASP A 87 2.33 16.83 8.48
CA ASP A 87 1.43 17.29 9.52
C ASP A 87 0.46 18.32 8.97
N GLY A 88 -0.84 18.21 9.28
CA GLY A 88 -1.83 19.11 8.72
C GLY A 88 -2.26 18.77 7.28
N ALA A 89 -1.89 17.61 6.75
CA ALA A 89 -2.18 17.21 5.38
C ALA A 89 -3.02 15.93 5.29
N ILE A 90 -3.55 15.67 4.10
CA ILE A 90 -4.18 14.39 3.74
C ILE A 90 -3.31 13.66 2.72
N GLY A 91 -3.47 12.35 2.64
CA GLY A 91 -2.80 11.58 1.60
C GLY A 91 -3.36 10.16 1.47
N THR A 92 -2.78 9.39 0.57
CA THR A 92 -3.07 7.96 0.43
C THR A 92 -1.79 7.18 0.34
N TYR A 93 -1.64 6.24 1.27
CA TYR A 93 -0.63 5.19 1.20
C TYR A 93 -1.25 3.97 0.53
N PHE A 94 -0.61 3.49 -0.52
CA PHE A 94 -1.03 2.32 -1.27
C PHE A 94 0.02 1.22 -1.19
N PHE A 95 -0.43 -0.03 -1.08
CA PHE A 95 0.41 -1.21 -1.22
C PHE A 95 -0.40 -2.41 -1.71
N ARG A 96 0.28 -3.38 -2.32
CA ARG A 96 -0.29 -4.72 -2.55
C ARG A 96 0.09 -5.67 -1.43
N ALA A 97 -0.84 -6.54 -1.05
CA ALA A 97 -0.57 -7.60 -0.08
C ALA A 97 -1.12 -8.95 -0.57
N PHE A 98 -0.28 -9.99 -0.54
CA PHE A 98 -0.68 -11.37 -0.78
C PHE A 98 -1.03 -12.04 0.54
N MET A 99 -2.28 -12.42 0.69
CA MET A 99 -2.78 -13.04 1.92
C MET A 99 -2.46 -14.54 1.89
N THR A 100 -1.54 -15.04 2.70
CA THR A 100 -1.31 -16.51 2.81
C THR A 100 -2.21 -17.17 3.86
N GLY A 101 -3.10 -16.41 4.49
CA GLY A 101 -3.96 -16.84 5.59
C GLY A 101 -3.88 -15.91 6.79
N ASP A 102 -4.28 -16.41 7.96
CA ASP A 102 -4.28 -15.65 9.21
C ASP A 102 -2.85 -15.51 9.78
N SER A 103 -2.19 -14.38 9.52
CA SER A 103 -0.78 -14.18 9.87
C SER A 103 -0.52 -13.20 11.02
N HIS A 104 -1.47 -12.33 11.35
CA HIS A 104 -1.26 -11.22 12.29
C HIS A 104 -0.05 -10.33 11.93
N VAL A 105 0.27 -10.24 10.64
CA VAL A 105 1.25 -9.29 10.08
C VAL A 105 0.59 -7.92 9.96
N GLY A 106 1.35 -6.82 9.91
CA GLY A 106 0.74 -5.53 9.58
C GLY A 106 1.66 -4.59 8.84
N ALA A 107 1.05 -3.62 8.17
CA ALA A 107 1.69 -2.47 7.56
C ALA A 107 1.20 -1.20 8.28
N ALA A 108 2.09 -0.23 8.48
CA ALA A 108 1.78 1.01 9.14
C ALA A 108 2.67 2.15 8.67
N MET A 109 2.29 3.39 8.96
CA MET A 109 3.19 4.55 8.83
C MET A 109 3.70 4.98 10.21
N SER A 110 4.63 5.92 10.29
CA SER A 110 5.08 6.49 11.57
C SER A 110 5.69 7.88 11.41
N PRO A 111 5.55 8.76 12.43
CA PRO A 111 6.25 10.03 12.48
C PRO A 111 7.72 9.91 12.87
N LEU A 112 8.17 8.73 13.32
CA LEU A 112 9.56 8.51 13.71
C LEU A 112 10.42 8.22 12.48
N THR A 113 11.59 8.85 12.40
CA THR A 113 12.63 8.47 11.42
C THR A 113 13.32 7.17 11.84
N ALA A 114 14.05 6.51 10.93
CA ALA A 114 14.73 5.24 11.19
C ALA A 114 15.72 5.26 12.36
N ALA A 115 16.14 6.46 12.79
CA ALA A 115 17.16 6.64 13.81
C ALA A 115 16.68 6.46 15.26
N THR A 116 15.36 6.47 15.54
CA THR A 116 14.84 6.33 16.90
C THR A 116 14.68 4.84 17.25
N ALA A 117 15.79 4.20 17.58
CA ALA A 117 15.86 2.79 17.95
C ALA A 117 15.16 2.53 19.30
N GLY A 118 13.88 2.17 19.25
CA GLY A 118 13.12 1.73 20.43
C GLY A 118 11.63 1.59 20.13
N ASN A 119 11.17 0.37 19.79
CA ASN A 119 9.76 -0.01 19.66
C ASN A 119 8.86 1.01 18.92
N ALA A 120 9.28 1.45 17.75
CA ALA A 120 8.53 2.42 16.93
C ALA A 120 7.16 1.89 16.47
N TRP A 121 6.91 0.57 16.58
CA TRP A 121 5.58 0.00 16.33
C TRP A 121 4.51 0.49 17.32
N GLY A 122 4.90 0.88 18.55
CA GLY A 122 3.98 1.51 19.49
C GLY A 122 3.41 2.82 18.97
N ASP A 123 4.22 3.55 18.20
CA ASP A 123 3.93 4.88 17.65
C ASP A 123 3.54 4.84 16.17
N ALA A 124 3.45 3.63 15.58
CA ALA A 124 3.05 3.45 14.21
C ALA A 124 1.55 3.74 14.04
N LYS A 125 1.22 4.53 13.03
CA LYS A 125 -0.12 5.04 12.71
C LYS A 125 -0.13 5.60 11.28
N PRO A 126 -1.19 5.41 10.49
CA PRO A 126 -2.27 4.42 10.64
C PRO A 126 -1.73 2.97 10.58
N ILE A 127 -2.52 1.98 11.02
CA ILE A 127 -2.13 0.55 11.03
C ILE A 127 -3.19 -0.31 10.34
N VAL A 128 -2.77 -1.07 9.32
CA VAL A 128 -3.54 -2.17 8.76
C VAL A 128 -2.89 -3.50 9.12
N ARG A 129 -3.71 -4.47 9.51
CA ARG A 129 -3.31 -5.79 9.97
C ARG A 129 -3.96 -6.86 9.13
N ILE A 130 -3.15 -7.85 8.79
CA ILE A 130 -3.53 -9.02 8.02
C ILE A 130 -3.53 -10.20 8.97
N GLY A 131 -4.71 -10.75 9.24
CA GLY A 131 -4.95 -11.80 10.21
C GLY A 131 -5.26 -11.27 11.62
N ASN A 132 -5.83 -12.18 12.39
CA ASN A 132 -6.26 -12.01 13.75
C ASN A 132 -5.11 -12.16 14.75
N ARG A 133 -5.19 -11.39 15.82
CA ARG A 133 -4.35 -11.64 16.99
C ARG A 133 -4.76 -13.01 17.57
N VAL A 134 -3.79 -13.91 17.73
CA VAL A 134 -4.02 -15.25 18.29
C VAL A 134 -4.94 -15.18 19.52
N GLY A 135 -6.15 -15.75 19.40
CA GLY A 135 -7.12 -15.88 20.50
C GLY A 135 -8.40 -15.01 20.43
N SER A 136 -8.56 -14.07 19.50
CA SER A 136 -9.76 -13.21 19.42
C SER A 136 -10.84 -13.70 18.44
N GLY A 137 -11.58 -14.75 18.78
CA GLY A 137 -13.03 -14.89 18.55
C GLY A 137 -13.67 -14.83 17.14
N ALA A 138 -13.01 -14.41 16.06
CA ALA A 138 -13.52 -14.47 14.68
C ALA A 138 -12.35 -14.53 13.70
N ASN A 139 -12.46 -15.36 12.65
CA ASN A 139 -11.46 -15.44 11.58
C ASN A 139 -11.62 -14.27 10.61
N THR A 140 -11.56 -13.03 11.09
CA THR A 140 -11.46 -11.90 10.16
C THR A 140 -10.01 -11.78 9.71
N GLN A 141 -9.82 -11.42 8.45
CA GLN A 141 -8.50 -11.46 7.82
C GLN A 141 -7.90 -10.07 7.68
N LEU A 142 -8.71 -9.01 7.82
CA LEU A 142 -8.19 -7.65 7.93
C LEU A 142 -8.69 -6.98 9.20
N TYR A 143 -7.79 -6.26 9.85
CA TYR A 143 -8.05 -5.46 11.03
C TYR A 143 -7.33 -4.11 10.91
N ALA A 144 -7.77 -3.17 11.73
CA ALA A 144 -7.11 -1.90 11.97
C ALA A 144 -7.14 -1.56 13.45
N TYR A 145 -6.41 -0.51 13.81
CA TYR A 145 -6.64 0.17 15.07
C TYR A 145 -7.65 1.29 14.88
N ASN A 146 -8.69 1.32 15.69
CA ASN A 146 -9.51 2.51 15.89
C ASN A 146 -9.17 3.04 17.28
N ASP A 147 -8.34 4.06 17.32
CA ASP A 147 -7.62 4.48 18.51
C ASP A 147 -6.83 3.31 19.12
N ASN A 148 -7.11 2.96 20.36
CA ASN A 148 -6.50 1.83 21.06
C ASN A 148 -7.27 0.51 20.90
N THR A 149 -8.35 0.51 20.10
CA THR A 149 -9.22 -0.65 19.90
C THR A 149 -8.85 -1.40 18.62
N TYR A 150 -8.72 -2.72 18.72
CA TYR A 150 -8.50 -3.57 17.55
C TYR A 150 -9.84 -3.84 16.85
N THR A 151 -10.00 -3.33 15.63
CA THR A 151 -11.27 -3.29 14.90
C THR A 151 -11.20 -4.18 13.67
N PRO A 152 -12.13 -5.13 13.49
CA PRO A 152 -12.21 -5.93 12.27
C PRO A 152 -12.66 -5.06 11.09
N LEU A 153 -11.99 -5.22 9.95
CA LEU A 153 -12.31 -4.50 8.71
C LEU A 153 -13.10 -5.38 7.73
N ALA A 154 -12.57 -6.59 7.46
CA ALA A 154 -13.11 -7.53 6.49
C ALA A 154 -12.96 -8.98 7.00
N SER A 155 -14.04 -9.76 6.90
CA SER A 155 -14.11 -11.13 7.42
C SER A 155 -14.04 -12.23 6.37
N ASP A 156 -14.05 -11.87 5.10
CA ASP A 156 -14.37 -12.72 3.96
C ASP A 156 -13.35 -12.60 2.82
N THR A 157 -12.18 -11.98 3.06
CA THR A 157 -11.06 -12.12 2.14
C THR A 157 -10.62 -13.58 2.07
N VAL A 158 -9.91 -13.96 1.01
CA VAL A 158 -9.48 -15.32 0.75
C VAL A 158 -7.95 -15.43 0.80
N SER A 159 -7.47 -16.56 1.30
CA SER A 159 -6.05 -16.89 1.21
C SER A 159 -5.67 -17.23 -0.23
N GLY A 160 -4.46 -16.88 -0.63
CA GLY A 160 -3.91 -17.13 -1.96
C GLY A 160 -4.23 -16.04 -2.99
N ALA A 161 -4.64 -14.85 -2.54
CA ALA A 161 -5.03 -13.73 -3.38
C ALA A 161 -4.18 -12.48 -3.09
N TRP A 162 -3.91 -11.69 -4.13
CA TRP A 162 -3.38 -10.34 -3.99
C TRP A 162 -4.51 -9.33 -3.77
N TYR A 163 -4.30 -8.41 -2.84
CA TYR A 163 -5.19 -7.28 -2.60
C TYR A 163 -4.42 -5.98 -2.82
N ASN A 164 -5.02 -5.09 -3.60
CA ASN A 164 -4.69 -3.68 -3.66
C ASN A 164 -5.30 -3.02 -2.41
N ILE A 165 -4.49 -2.34 -1.61
CA ILE A 165 -4.93 -1.72 -0.35
C ILE A 165 -4.61 -0.23 -0.39
N TRP A 166 -5.64 0.61 -0.28
CA TRP A 166 -5.52 2.05 -0.13
C TRP A 166 -5.83 2.42 1.31
N VAL A 167 -4.90 3.13 1.95
CA VAL A 167 -5.09 3.72 3.27
C VAL A 167 -5.18 5.22 3.08
N LEU A 168 -6.40 5.75 3.15
CA LEU A 168 -6.70 7.17 3.00
C LEU A 168 -6.46 7.81 4.36
N VAL A 169 -5.43 8.64 4.46
CA VAL A 169 -4.95 9.19 5.72
C VAL A 169 -5.40 10.64 5.82
N ASP A 170 -6.09 10.98 6.90
CA ASP A 170 -6.22 12.35 7.36
C ASP A 170 -5.21 12.58 8.49
N ASN A 171 -4.17 13.36 8.19
CA ASN A 171 -3.15 13.76 9.15
C ASN A 171 -3.34 15.23 9.56
N THR A 172 -4.58 15.76 9.48
CA THR A 172 -4.91 17.13 9.86
C THR A 172 -5.17 17.28 11.36
N ASP A 173 -5.01 18.51 11.88
CA ASP A 173 -5.32 18.79 13.28
C ASP A 173 -6.81 18.60 13.57
N GLY A 174 -7.09 17.75 14.57
CA GLY A 174 -8.46 17.41 14.97
C GLY A 174 -9.07 16.19 14.26
N ASN A 175 -8.52 15.78 13.12
CA ASN A 175 -8.96 14.59 12.37
C ASN A 175 -7.75 13.71 12.06
N ARG A 176 -7.28 12.97 13.07
CA ARG A 176 -6.21 11.97 12.93
C ARG A 176 -6.84 10.61 12.71
N ASP A 177 -7.41 10.45 11.53
CA ASP A 177 -8.16 9.28 11.16
C ASP A 177 -7.75 8.73 9.79
N TYR A 178 -8.29 7.57 9.45
CA TYR A 178 -8.06 6.95 8.17
C TYR A 178 -9.21 6.04 7.76
N ASP A 179 -9.32 5.85 6.46
CA ASP A 179 -10.19 4.86 5.83
C ASP A 179 -9.33 3.82 5.10
N VAL A 180 -9.86 2.60 4.99
CA VAL A 180 -9.19 1.51 4.27
C VAL A 180 -10.09 1.02 3.15
N HIS A 181 -9.58 1.02 1.93
CA HIS A 181 -10.22 0.41 0.79
C HIS A 181 -9.40 -0.76 0.29
N ILE A 182 -10.08 -1.80 -0.20
CA ILE A 182 -9.43 -2.94 -0.84
C ILE A 182 -10.08 -3.29 -2.17
N GLN A 183 -9.30 -3.91 -3.05
CA GLN A 183 -9.75 -4.55 -4.28
C GLN A 183 -8.89 -5.77 -4.55
N SER A 184 -9.46 -6.82 -5.13
CA SER A 184 -8.73 -7.98 -5.62
C SER A 184 -9.36 -8.52 -6.89
N ASP A 185 -8.53 -8.90 -7.85
CA ASP A 185 -8.97 -9.59 -9.06
C ASP A 185 -9.16 -11.10 -8.82
N ASP A 186 -8.61 -11.61 -7.72
CA ASP A 186 -8.65 -13.02 -7.31
C ASP A 186 -9.81 -13.32 -6.33
N ASP A 187 -10.45 -12.28 -5.78
CA ASP A 187 -11.56 -12.39 -4.83
C ASP A 187 -12.83 -11.70 -5.33
N ALA A 188 -13.85 -12.49 -5.65
CA ALA A 188 -15.12 -11.99 -6.16
C ALA A 188 -15.88 -11.07 -5.18
N ASN A 189 -15.65 -11.18 -3.87
CA ASN A 189 -16.27 -10.29 -2.89
C ASN A 189 -15.69 -8.86 -2.96
N TYR A 190 -14.49 -8.73 -3.51
CA TYR A 190 -13.73 -7.47 -3.61
C TYR A 190 -13.28 -7.19 -5.05
N ALA A 191 -14.03 -7.68 -6.04
CA ALA A 191 -13.76 -7.46 -7.47
C ALA A 191 -13.81 -5.98 -7.89
N THR A 192 -14.42 -5.14 -7.06
CA THR A 192 -14.38 -3.69 -7.18
C THR A 192 -13.83 -3.09 -5.91
N GLN A 193 -13.14 -1.96 -6.03
CA GLN A 193 -12.67 -1.21 -4.89
C GLN A 193 -13.80 -0.92 -3.89
N THR A 194 -13.58 -1.35 -2.64
CA THR A 194 -14.58 -1.35 -1.58
C THR A 194 -13.96 -0.86 -0.29
N GLN A 195 -14.61 0.09 0.39
CA GLN A 195 -14.23 0.48 1.75
C GLN A 195 -14.54 -0.67 2.71
N VAL A 196 -13.59 -0.98 3.59
CA VAL A 196 -13.72 -2.04 4.61
C VAL A 196 -13.64 -1.45 6.01
N GLY A 197 -14.42 -2.01 6.93
CA GLY A 197 -14.58 -1.48 8.28
C GLY A 197 -15.40 -0.18 8.36
N PRO A 198 -15.49 0.43 9.56
CA PRO A 198 -16.11 1.74 9.74
C PRO A 198 -15.26 2.85 9.12
N SER A 199 -15.88 3.98 8.79
CA SER A 199 -15.14 5.16 8.35
C SER A 199 -14.55 5.94 9.53
N GLY A 200 -13.44 6.64 9.30
CA GLY A 200 -12.79 7.51 10.29
C GLY A 200 -12.18 6.70 11.43
N LEU A 201 -11.36 5.70 11.11
CA LEU A 201 -10.62 4.94 12.12
C LEU A 201 -9.58 5.85 12.77
N GLY A 202 -9.65 6.06 14.08
CA GLY A 202 -8.70 6.92 14.78
C GLY A 202 -7.29 6.33 14.83
N PHE A 203 -6.28 7.18 14.78
CA PHE A 203 -4.88 6.80 14.96
C PHE A 203 -4.64 6.15 16.33
N ARG A 204 -3.74 5.16 16.37
CA ARG A 204 -3.38 4.50 17.63
C ARG A 204 -2.56 5.42 18.54
N GLY A 205 -2.97 5.44 19.82
CA GLY A 205 -2.24 6.08 20.92
C GLY A 205 -2.27 7.61 20.94
N ASP A 206 -1.80 8.19 22.04
CA ASP A 206 -1.95 9.63 22.34
C ASP A 206 -0.69 10.46 22.01
N VAL A 207 0.28 9.91 21.28
CA VAL A 207 1.66 10.45 21.21
C VAL A 207 1.98 11.14 19.88
N ALA A 208 2.59 12.33 19.99
CA ALA A 208 3.25 13.19 19.00
C ALA A 208 2.60 13.29 17.61
N GLU A 209 1.87 14.39 17.43
CA GLU A 209 1.54 15.05 16.17
C GLU A 209 2.82 15.28 15.34
N GLY A 210 2.71 15.25 14.01
CA GLY A 210 3.84 15.45 13.12
C GLY A 210 3.72 14.77 11.75
N ASP A 211 4.75 15.00 10.95
CA ASP A 211 4.90 14.42 9.61
C ASP A 211 5.05 12.90 9.68
N LEU A 212 4.27 12.16 8.90
CA LEU A 212 4.48 10.73 8.66
C LEU A 212 5.63 10.56 7.65
N GLN A 213 6.69 9.87 8.05
CA GLN A 213 7.97 9.85 7.33
C GLN A 213 8.45 8.45 6.97
N SER A 214 7.86 7.40 7.54
CA SER A 214 8.31 6.03 7.28
C SER A 214 7.18 5.02 7.26
N LEU A 215 7.47 3.88 6.63
CA LEU A 215 6.60 2.71 6.60
C LEU A 215 7.19 1.60 7.48
N PHE A 216 6.31 0.88 8.17
CA PHE A 216 6.63 -0.23 9.05
C PHE A 216 5.88 -1.47 8.62
N PHE A 217 6.61 -2.57 8.52
CA PHE A 217 6.08 -3.89 8.22
C PHE A 217 6.42 -4.81 9.38
N ARG A 218 5.39 -5.30 10.06
CA ARG A 218 5.52 -6.14 11.25
C ARG A 218 5.31 -7.59 10.91
N THR A 219 6.26 -8.45 11.28
CA THR A 219 6.08 -9.89 11.21
C THR A 219 4.98 -10.39 12.13
N ALA A 220 4.48 -11.56 11.79
CA ALA A 220 3.50 -12.30 12.54
C ALA A 220 3.95 -12.58 14.00
N ILE A 221 2.99 -12.92 14.85
CA ILE A 221 3.28 -13.66 16.10
C ILE A 221 3.14 -15.16 15.92
N ASN A 222 2.63 -15.58 14.76
CA ASN A 222 2.55 -16.96 14.32
C ASN A 222 3.58 -17.18 13.19
N SER A 223 3.60 -18.38 12.60
CA SER A 223 4.59 -18.70 11.55
C SER A 223 4.08 -18.41 10.12
N ASN A 224 2.90 -17.80 9.97
CA ASN A 224 2.36 -17.50 8.65
C ASN A 224 2.99 -16.20 8.12
N GLU A 225 2.94 -16.05 6.81
CA GLU A 225 3.62 -14.97 6.11
C GLU A 225 2.61 -14.05 5.43
N VAL A 226 3.08 -12.89 5.01
CA VAL A 226 2.40 -12.03 4.03
C VAL A 226 3.46 -11.50 3.10
N TYR A 227 3.09 -11.34 1.84
CA TYR A 227 3.94 -10.72 0.85
C TYR A 227 3.44 -9.31 0.59
N PHE A 228 4.32 -8.33 0.67
CA PHE A 228 4.04 -6.93 0.35
C PHE A 228 4.78 -6.54 -0.91
N ASP A 229 4.12 -5.75 -1.73
CA ASP A 229 4.67 -5.29 -3.01
C ASP A 229 4.06 -3.94 -3.41
N ASP A 230 4.67 -3.27 -4.39
CA ASP A 230 4.15 -2.05 -5.02
C ASP A 230 3.74 -0.97 -4.00
N LEU A 231 4.72 -0.39 -3.30
CA LEU A 231 4.49 0.67 -2.32
C LEU A 231 4.40 2.03 -3.04
N TYR A 232 3.27 2.71 -2.92
CA TYR A 232 3.05 4.03 -3.50
C TYR A 232 2.52 5.03 -2.47
N ILE A 233 2.76 6.32 -2.71
CA ILE A 233 2.21 7.42 -1.91
C ILE A 233 1.64 8.53 -2.79
N ASP A 234 0.45 9.03 -2.44
CA ASP A 234 -0.05 10.33 -2.88
C ASP A 234 -0.18 11.22 -1.65
N SER A 235 0.68 12.22 -1.51
CA SER A 235 0.72 13.08 -0.32
C SER A 235 -0.22 14.29 -0.40
N THR A 236 -1.14 14.31 -1.35
CA THR A 236 -1.93 15.51 -1.69
C THR A 236 -3.43 15.29 -1.66
N THR A 237 -3.88 14.05 -1.90
CA THR A 237 -5.31 13.73 -1.97
C THR A 237 -5.62 12.35 -1.39
N HIS A 238 -6.89 12.13 -1.07
CA HIS A 238 -7.46 10.81 -0.88
C HIS A 238 -7.69 10.15 -2.26
N ASN A 239 -6.62 9.58 -2.81
CA ASN A 239 -6.57 9.06 -4.16
C ASN A 239 -6.91 7.58 -4.20
N LEU A 240 -7.99 7.25 -4.90
CA LEU A 240 -8.49 5.89 -5.05
C LEU A 240 -8.16 5.28 -6.42
N VAL A 241 -7.35 5.93 -7.25
CA VAL A 241 -6.86 5.32 -8.49
C VAL A 241 -5.91 4.17 -8.15
N ASN A 242 -5.99 3.05 -8.88
CA ASN A 242 -4.97 2.00 -8.79
C ASN A 242 -3.67 2.48 -9.45
N PRO A 243 -2.57 2.70 -8.70
CA PRO A 243 -1.32 3.17 -9.28
C PRO A 243 -0.57 2.08 -10.06
N VAL A 244 -0.91 0.80 -9.85
CA VAL A 244 -0.24 -0.31 -10.50
C VAL A 244 -0.71 -0.42 -11.95
N PRO A 245 0.17 -0.33 -12.95
CA PRO A 245 -0.22 -0.45 -14.34
C PRO A 245 -0.80 -1.84 -14.63
N GLU A 246 -2.06 -1.89 -15.08
CA GLU A 246 -2.68 -3.13 -15.52
C GLU A 246 -1.84 -3.77 -16.66
N PRO A 247 -1.49 -5.07 -16.59
CA PRO A 247 -0.66 -5.74 -17.61
C PRO A 247 -1.23 -5.60 -19.02
N THR A 248 -2.55 -5.53 -19.15
CA THR A 248 -3.26 -5.38 -20.43
C THR A 248 -3.07 -4.00 -21.06
N THR A 249 -2.91 -2.95 -20.25
CA THR A 249 -2.71 -1.57 -20.74
C THR A 249 -1.35 -1.43 -21.41
N ALA A 250 -0.30 -2.08 -20.87
CA ALA A 250 1.03 -2.13 -21.49
C ALA A 250 1.01 -2.87 -22.83
N LEU A 251 0.23 -3.97 -22.93
CA LEU A 251 0.08 -4.72 -24.17
C LEU A 251 -0.67 -3.93 -25.25
N LEU A 252 -1.74 -3.22 -24.90
CA LEU A 252 -2.50 -2.39 -25.85
C LEU A 252 -1.71 -1.17 -26.33
N GLY A 253 -0.93 -0.54 -25.44
CA GLY A 253 -0.03 0.55 -25.81
C GLY A 253 1.04 0.11 -26.80
N SER A 254 1.69 -1.04 -26.56
CA SER A 254 2.71 -1.59 -27.45
C SER A 254 2.15 -2.03 -28.81
N LEU A 255 0.96 -2.64 -28.85
CA LEU A 255 0.26 -2.96 -30.10
C LEU A 255 -0.10 -1.71 -30.91
N SER A 256 -0.49 -0.63 -30.25
CA SER A 256 -0.79 0.65 -30.90
C SER A 256 0.46 1.27 -31.54
N LEU A 257 1.62 1.20 -30.89
CA LEU A 257 2.90 1.63 -31.49
C LEU A 257 3.29 0.78 -32.70
N LEU A 258 3.11 -0.54 -32.63
CA LEU A 258 3.42 -1.48 -33.72
C LEU A 258 2.57 -1.21 -34.97
N THR A 259 1.28 -0.90 -34.81
CA THR A 259 0.42 -0.55 -35.95
C THR A 259 0.79 0.79 -36.57
N LEU A 260 1.18 1.79 -35.77
CA LEU A 260 1.69 3.08 -36.26
C LEU A 260 3.01 2.93 -37.03
N LEU A 261 3.92 2.07 -36.56
CA LEU A 261 5.21 1.82 -37.22
C LEU A 261 5.06 1.03 -38.53
N ARG A 262 4.10 0.10 -38.62
CA ARG A 262 3.80 -0.63 -39.87
C ARG A 262 3.27 0.26 -40.99
N ARG A 263 2.61 1.38 -40.67
CA ARG A 263 1.99 2.27 -41.66
C ARG A 263 3.00 3.21 -42.36
N LYS A 264 4.26 3.24 -41.90
CA LYS A 264 5.35 4.06 -42.47
C LYS A 264 6.31 3.28 -43.39
N ARG A 265 6.01 2.03 -43.73
CA ARG A 265 6.71 1.24 -44.76
C ARG A 265 5.76 0.95 -45.90
#